data_AF-A0A529HS10-F1
#
_entry.id   AF-A0A529HS10-F1
#
_cell.length_a   1.000
_cell.length_b   1.000
_cell.length_c   1.000
_cell.angle_alpha   90.00
_cell.angle_beta   90.00
_cell.angle_gamma   90.00
#
_symmetry.space_group_name_H-M   'P 1'
#
loop_
_entity.id
_entity.type
_entity.pdbx_description
1 polymer ?
#
loop_
_entity_poly.entity_id
_entity_poly.type
_entity_poly.pdbx_seq_one_letter_code
_entity_poly.pdbx_strand_id
1 'polypeptide(L)'
;DVFGRAGQPVSRSVNFIAAHDGMTLADIVAYEKKHNAANGEHNRDGHNDNLSWNNGVEGESDDAEIAKARFDDQRALLATLFASRGTIMLTAGDEFGRTQKGNNNAYAQDNAITWLDWAGRDRALERYTAALVQLRRAFPPLSDTNFLTGKAADGMEIPDVEWLTETGVPLGESDWNDPGRHRLVMI
;
A
#
# COMPACT_ATOMS: atom_id res chain seq x y z
N ASP A 1 -2.93 4.31 22.93
CA ASP A 1 -1.62 4.21 23.61
C ASP A 1 -0.44 4.32 22.64
N VAL A 2 -0.37 3.52 21.57
CA VAL A 2 0.76 3.60 20.61
C VAL A 2 0.70 4.82 19.67
N PHE A 3 -0.46 5.13 19.10
CA PHE A 3 -0.62 6.23 18.13
C PHE A 3 -1.50 7.38 18.63
N GLY A 4 -2.34 7.12 19.63
CA GLY A 4 -3.17 8.12 20.31
C GLY A 4 -2.89 8.13 21.80
N ARG A 5 -2.67 9.31 22.37
CA ARG A 5 -2.59 9.54 23.82
C ARG A 5 -3.92 10.14 24.29
N ALA A 6 -4.34 9.83 25.51
CA ALA A 6 -5.51 10.47 26.10
C ALA A 6 -5.33 12.00 26.08
N GLY A 7 -6.27 12.72 25.47
CA GLY A 7 -6.18 14.17 25.25
C GLY A 7 -5.37 14.62 24.02
N GLN A 8 -4.83 13.71 23.20
CA GLN A 8 -4.23 14.02 21.90
C GLN A 8 -5.02 13.34 20.77
N PRO A 9 -5.91 14.08 20.07
CA PRO A 9 -6.72 13.53 19.00
C PRO A 9 -5.92 13.26 17.72
N VAL A 10 -4.71 13.81 17.61
CA VAL A 10 -3.85 13.72 16.43
C VAL A 10 -3.00 12.45 16.44
N SER A 11 -3.12 11.63 15.40
CA SER A 11 -2.22 10.52 15.07
C SER A 11 -0.87 11.03 14.60
N ARG A 12 0.19 10.27 14.92
CA ARG A 12 1.57 10.47 14.44
C ARG A 12 2.00 9.37 13.47
N SER A 13 1.06 8.60 12.94
CA SER A 13 1.36 7.51 12.01
C SER A 13 1.86 8.05 10.67
N VAL A 14 2.85 7.34 10.12
CA VAL A 14 3.24 7.43 8.72
C VAL A 14 2.90 6.08 8.10
N ASN A 15 1.88 6.07 7.25
CA ASN A 15 1.45 4.87 6.55
C ASN A 15 2.29 4.72 5.28
N PHE A 16 2.76 3.51 5.00
CA PHE A 16 3.53 3.18 3.81
C PHE A 16 3.29 1.72 3.45
N ILE A 17 3.53 1.36 2.18
CA ILE A 17 3.43 -0.02 1.68
C ILE A 17 4.82 -0.60 1.49
N ALA A 18 5.68 0.14 0.80
CA ALA A 18 7.07 -0.22 0.54
C ALA A 18 8.00 0.92 0.98
N ALA A 19 9.23 0.55 1.36
CA ALA A 19 10.30 1.44 1.76
C ALA A 19 11.58 1.11 0.97
N HIS A 20 12.72 1.63 1.42
CA HIS A 20 14.02 1.22 0.88
C HIS A 20 14.43 -0.18 1.37
N ASP A 21 14.05 -0.53 2.60
CA ASP A 21 14.19 -1.87 3.15
C ASP A 21 12.98 -2.72 2.73
N GLY A 22 13.23 -3.90 2.17
CA GLY A 22 12.19 -4.80 1.68
C GLY A 22 11.96 -4.68 0.18
N MET A 23 10.84 -5.26 -0.27
CA MET A 23 10.44 -5.24 -1.67
C MET A 23 9.90 -3.87 -2.09
N THR A 24 10.07 -3.53 -3.36
CA THR A 24 9.33 -2.43 -4.01
C THR A 24 7.83 -2.77 -4.09
N LEU A 25 6.97 -1.78 -4.30
CA LEU A 25 5.52 -2.05 -4.43
C LEU A 25 5.23 -3.00 -5.60
N ALA A 26 5.93 -2.86 -6.72
CA ALA A 26 5.80 -3.76 -7.86
C ALA A 26 6.30 -5.18 -7.55
N ASP A 27 7.38 -5.31 -6.77
CA ASP A 27 7.93 -6.62 -6.41
C ASP A 27 7.05 -7.38 -5.41
N ILE A 28 6.32 -6.69 -4.52
CA ILE A 28 5.36 -7.30 -3.59
C ILE A 28 4.33 -8.17 -4.32
N VAL A 29 3.94 -7.79 -5.54
CA VAL A 29 2.94 -8.51 -6.33
C VAL A 29 3.54 -9.47 -7.38
N ALA A 30 4.87 -9.53 -7.46
CA ALA A 30 5.60 -10.30 -8.47
C ALA A 30 6.54 -11.37 -7.89
N TYR A 31 6.90 -11.29 -6.61
CA TYR A 31 7.85 -12.20 -5.98
C TYR A 31 7.34 -12.69 -4.63
N GLU A 32 7.34 -14.00 -4.40
CA GLU A 32 7.05 -14.61 -3.11
C GLU A 32 8.34 -14.79 -2.28
N LYS A 33 9.50 -14.85 -2.96
CA LYS A 33 10.80 -15.06 -2.31
C LYS A 33 11.75 -13.91 -2.64
N LYS A 34 12.73 -13.69 -1.77
CA LYS A 34 13.82 -12.74 -2.00
C LYS A 34 14.84 -13.30 -2.99
N HIS A 35 15.33 -12.44 -3.89
CA HIS A 35 16.34 -12.73 -4.92
C HIS A 35 17.55 -11.79 -4.76
N ASN A 36 18.20 -11.90 -3.60
CA ASN A 36 19.33 -11.08 -3.15
C ASN A 36 20.69 -11.65 -3.60
N ALA A 37 20.72 -12.64 -4.49
CA ALA A 37 21.96 -13.30 -4.92
C ALA A 37 23.03 -12.32 -5.45
N ALA A 38 22.58 -11.21 -6.07
CA ALA A 38 23.45 -10.13 -6.55
C ALA A 38 24.26 -9.44 -5.43
N ASN A 39 23.85 -9.57 -4.16
CA ASN A 39 24.55 -9.00 -3.01
C ASN A 39 25.80 -9.80 -2.62
N GLY A 40 25.98 -11.01 -3.16
CA GLY A 40 27.17 -11.84 -2.90
C GLY A 40 27.14 -12.62 -1.59
N GLU A 41 26.03 -12.60 -0.85
CA GLU A 41 25.88 -13.24 0.46
C GLU A 41 25.14 -14.59 0.40
N HIS A 42 25.08 -15.20 -0.78
CA HIS A 42 24.35 -16.44 -1.05
C HIS A 42 22.87 -16.39 -0.65
N ASN A 43 22.21 -15.24 -0.90
CA ASN A 43 20.79 -15.00 -0.59
C ASN A 43 20.44 -15.10 0.91
N ARG A 44 21.43 -14.99 1.81
CA ARG A 44 21.19 -15.09 3.27
C ARG A 44 20.68 -13.78 3.87
N ASP A 45 21.08 -12.66 3.29
CA ASP A 45 20.73 -11.31 3.70
C ASP A 45 19.28 -10.94 3.35
N GLY A 46 18.73 -9.91 3.98
CA GLY A 46 17.33 -9.48 3.81
C GLY A 46 16.31 -10.33 4.56
N HIS A 47 15.09 -9.80 4.70
CA HIS A 47 14.03 -10.45 5.46
C HIS A 47 13.37 -11.60 4.67
N ASN A 48 12.88 -12.64 5.36
CA ASN A 48 12.27 -13.81 4.70
C ASN A 48 10.74 -13.72 4.61
N ASP A 49 10.09 -12.91 5.45
CA ASP A 49 8.62 -12.78 5.50
C ASP A 49 8.17 -11.44 4.91
N ASN A 50 8.03 -11.39 3.58
CA ASN A 50 7.75 -10.15 2.86
C ASN A 50 6.26 -9.80 2.79
N LEU A 51 5.37 -10.70 3.24
CA LEU A 51 3.91 -10.59 3.02
C LEU A 51 3.57 -10.32 1.54
N SER A 52 4.31 -10.96 0.64
CA SER A 52 4.22 -10.77 -0.81
C SER A 52 3.58 -11.98 -1.50
N TRP A 53 3.08 -11.77 -2.72
CA TRP A 53 2.39 -12.78 -3.52
C TRP A 53 2.71 -12.55 -4.99
N ASN A 54 3.16 -13.59 -5.70
CA ASN A 54 3.72 -13.45 -7.05
C ASN A 54 2.67 -13.51 -8.19
N ASN A 55 1.38 -13.55 -7.87
CA ASN A 55 0.32 -13.73 -8.86
C ASN A 55 0.44 -15.03 -9.67
N GLY A 56 0.97 -16.08 -9.03
CA GLY A 56 1.08 -17.44 -9.57
C GLY A 56 2.37 -17.76 -10.31
N VAL A 57 3.17 -16.74 -10.67
CA VAL A 57 4.47 -16.91 -11.36
C VAL A 57 5.52 -16.08 -10.65
N GLU A 58 6.65 -16.68 -10.27
CA GLU A 58 7.74 -15.95 -9.62
C GLU A 58 8.50 -15.07 -10.62
N GLY A 59 8.50 -13.76 -10.39
CA GLY A 59 9.26 -12.76 -11.15
C GLY A 59 8.59 -12.30 -12.46
N GLU A 60 9.41 -11.85 -13.42
CA GLU A 60 8.96 -11.36 -14.72
C GLU A 60 8.13 -12.42 -15.46
N SER A 61 7.06 -11.99 -16.13
CA SER A 61 6.15 -12.87 -16.87
C SER A 61 5.59 -12.14 -18.09
N ASP A 62 5.52 -12.85 -19.22
CA ASP A 62 4.88 -12.39 -20.46
C ASP A 62 3.39 -12.75 -20.54
N ASP A 63 2.85 -13.41 -19.49
CA ASP A 63 1.44 -13.76 -19.41
C ASP A 63 0.59 -12.51 -19.15
N ALA A 64 -0.29 -12.18 -20.11
CA ALA A 64 -1.13 -11.01 -20.06
C ALA A 64 -2.13 -11.02 -18.88
N GLU A 65 -2.62 -12.19 -18.45
CA GLU A 65 -3.54 -12.28 -17.32
C GLU A 65 -2.80 -12.01 -16.00
N ILE A 66 -1.57 -12.50 -15.86
CA ILE A 66 -0.72 -12.21 -14.70
C ILE A 66 -0.32 -10.74 -14.68
N ALA A 67 0.08 -10.18 -15.81
CA ALA A 67 0.42 -8.76 -15.92
C ALA A 67 -0.78 -7.88 -15.51
N LYS A 68 -1.99 -8.24 -15.95
CA LYS A 68 -3.22 -7.55 -15.57
C LYS A 68 -3.50 -7.67 -14.07
N ALA A 69 -3.42 -8.88 -13.50
CA ALA A 69 -3.67 -9.11 -12.08
C ALA A 69 -2.71 -8.29 -11.20
N ARG A 70 -1.41 -8.30 -11.54
CA ARG A 70 -0.39 -7.49 -10.85
C ARG A 70 -0.65 -5.99 -10.98
N PHE A 71 -1.09 -5.53 -12.14
CA PHE A 71 -1.44 -4.11 -12.33
C PHE A 71 -2.63 -3.71 -11.45
N ASP A 72 -3.66 -4.56 -11.37
CA ASP A 72 -4.83 -4.32 -10.51
C ASP A 72 -4.44 -4.33 -9.01
N ASP A 73 -3.59 -5.26 -8.57
CA ASP A 73 -3.07 -5.32 -7.20
C ASP A 73 -2.24 -4.07 -6.84
N GLN A 74 -1.34 -3.64 -7.73
CA GLN A 74 -0.58 -2.39 -7.53
C GLN A 74 -1.51 -1.20 -7.36
N ARG A 75 -2.57 -1.12 -8.17
CA ARG A 75 -3.58 -0.05 -8.06
C ARG A 75 -4.37 -0.13 -6.76
N ALA A 76 -4.65 -1.33 -6.26
CA ALA A 76 -5.32 -1.54 -4.97
C ALA A 76 -4.44 -1.14 -3.78
N LEU A 77 -3.15 -1.49 -3.81
CA LEU A 77 -2.17 -1.09 -2.80
C LEU A 77 -1.99 0.43 -2.76
N LEU A 78 -1.83 1.07 -3.92
CA LEU A 78 -1.76 2.52 -4.04
C LEU A 78 -3.06 3.18 -3.58
N ALA A 79 -4.23 2.68 -3.98
CA ALA A 79 -5.52 3.22 -3.53
C ALA A 79 -5.63 3.15 -2.01
N THR A 80 -5.26 2.03 -1.41
CA THR A 80 -5.25 1.85 0.05
C THR A 80 -4.35 2.87 0.74
N LEU A 81 -3.12 3.05 0.24
CA LEU A 81 -2.21 4.06 0.78
C LEU A 81 -2.81 5.47 0.70
N PHE A 82 -3.32 5.87 -0.47
CA PHE A 82 -3.87 7.20 -0.68
C PHE A 82 -5.25 7.45 -0.06
N ALA A 83 -5.99 6.40 0.29
CA ALA A 83 -7.23 6.48 1.06
C ALA A 83 -6.98 6.42 2.57
N SER A 84 -5.82 5.93 3.01
CA SER A 84 -5.50 5.84 4.44
C SER A 84 -5.39 7.21 5.08
N ARG A 85 -6.02 7.38 6.23
CA ARG A 85 -6.01 8.63 7.00
C ARG A 85 -4.64 8.89 7.64
N GLY A 86 -4.23 10.16 7.73
CA GLY A 86 -2.96 10.59 8.33
C GLY A 86 -1.85 10.89 7.33
N THR A 87 -0.59 10.76 7.76
CA THR A 87 0.56 11.01 6.87
C THR A 87 0.85 9.74 6.07
N ILE A 88 1.12 9.89 4.78
CA ILE A 88 1.52 8.78 3.91
C ILE A 88 2.93 8.99 3.39
N MET A 89 3.66 7.90 3.16
CA MET A 89 4.95 7.89 2.49
C MET A 89 4.86 6.98 1.27
N LEU A 90 5.20 7.53 0.10
CA LEU A 90 5.35 6.79 -1.16
C LEU A 90 6.85 6.72 -1.48
N THR A 91 7.35 5.52 -1.73
CA THR A 91 8.76 5.33 -2.12
C THR A 91 8.94 5.71 -3.59
N ALA A 92 10.00 6.45 -3.88
CA ALA A 92 10.25 6.94 -5.23
C ALA A 92 10.34 5.78 -6.24
N GLY A 93 9.61 5.91 -7.35
CA GLY A 93 9.50 4.92 -8.41
C GLY A 93 8.33 3.96 -8.26
N ASP A 94 7.75 3.79 -7.07
CA ASP A 94 6.55 2.97 -6.91
C ASP A 94 5.35 3.55 -7.67
N GLU A 95 5.33 4.87 -7.93
CA GLU A 95 4.29 5.51 -8.72
C GLU A 95 4.21 4.99 -10.16
N PHE A 96 5.28 4.37 -10.67
CA PHE A 96 5.38 3.89 -12.05
C PHE A 96 5.93 2.47 -12.20
N GLY A 97 5.96 1.71 -11.10
CA GLY A 97 6.30 0.29 -11.13
C GLY A 97 7.80 -0.01 -11.09
N ARG A 98 8.59 0.77 -10.34
CA ARG A 98 10.00 0.45 -10.06
C ARG A 98 10.11 -0.96 -9.48
N THR A 99 11.06 -1.74 -10.00
CA THR A 99 11.39 -3.08 -9.52
C THR A 99 12.86 -3.15 -9.12
N GLN A 100 13.16 -3.96 -8.10
CA GLN A 100 14.51 -4.41 -7.73
C GLN A 100 14.73 -5.88 -8.11
N LYS A 101 13.89 -6.41 -9.02
CA LYS A 101 13.92 -7.80 -9.51
C LYS A 101 13.84 -8.83 -8.38
N GLY A 102 13.01 -8.54 -7.38
CA GLY A 102 12.85 -9.38 -6.19
C GLY A 102 13.98 -9.28 -5.16
N ASN A 103 14.99 -8.43 -5.38
CA ASN A 103 15.98 -8.13 -4.34
C ASN A 103 15.35 -7.22 -3.27
N ASN A 104 15.11 -7.75 -2.08
CA ASN A 104 14.46 -7.03 -0.98
C ASN A 104 15.45 -6.36 -0.02
N ASN A 105 16.74 -6.34 -0.37
CA ASN A 105 17.81 -5.81 0.44
C ASN A 105 18.92 -5.26 -0.48
N ALA A 106 18.55 -4.40 -1.43
CA ALA A 106 19.46 -3.95 -2.50
C ALA A 106 20.50 -2.90 -2.02
N TYR A 107 20.97 -2.99 -0.78
CA TYR A 107 21.84 -1.99 -0.14
C TYR A 107 23.22 -1.85 -0.80
N ALA A 108 23.73 -2.95 -1.38
CA ALA A 108 25.03 -3.01 -2.04
C ALA A 108 24.95 -2.85 -3.57
N GLN A 109 23.80 -2.44 -4.10
CA GLN A 109 23.55 -2.36 -5.54
C GLN A 109 23.49 -0.90 -6.00
N ASP A 110 24.62 -0.33 -6.42
CA ASP A 110 24.64 0.94 -7.16
C ASP A 110 24.67 0.66 -8.67
N ASN A 111 23.53 0.26 -9.22
CA ASN A 111 23.38 -0.16 -10.61
C ASN A 111 21.88 -0.18 -11.03
N ALA A 112 21.60 -0.71 -12.21
CA ALA A 112 20.26 -0.81 -12.78
C ALA A 112 19.22 -1.56 -11.92
N ILE A 113 19.61 -2.30 -10.88
CA ILE A 113 18.68 -2.89 -9.91
C ILE A 113 18.01 -1.79 -9.06
N THR A 114 18.73 -0.72 -8.71
CA THR A 114 18.22 0.33 -7.80
C THR A 114 17.94 1.65 -8.50
N TRP A 115 18.58 1.92 -9.64
CA TRP A 115 18.35 3.14 -10.39
C TRP A 115 16.90 3.22 -10.91
N LEU A 116 16.33 4.41 -10.89
CA LEU A 116 15.00 4.66 -11.45
C LEU A 116 15.05 4.58 -12.98
N ASP A 117 14.37 3.59 -13.56
CA ASP A 117 14.21 3.49 -15.01
C ASP A 117 13.14 4.46 -15.52
N TRP A 118 13.57 5.67 -15.86
CA TRP A 118 12.69 6.69 -16.43
C TRP A 118 12.19 6.36 -17.83
N ALA A 119 12.88 5.50 -18.58
CA ALA A 119 12.51 5.15 -19.95
C ALA A 119 11.45 4.05 -19.97
N GLY A 120 11.60 3.03 -19.12
CA GLY A 120 10.68 1.89 -18.99
C GLY A 120 9.49 2.09 -18.05
N ARG A 121 9.30 3.29 -17.50
CA ARG A 121 8.27 3.56 -16.51
C ARG A 121 6.83 3.31 -16.99
N ASP A 122 6.00 2.68 -16.16
CA ASP A 122 4.59 2.46 -16.47
C ASP A 122 3.80 3.77 -16.39
N ARG A 123 3.45 4.29 -17.56
CA ARG A 123 2.70 5.55 -17.71
C ARG A 123 1.25 5.47 -17.26
N ALA A 124 0.64 4.29 -17.31
CA ALA A 124 -0.72 4.11 -16.84
C ALA A 124 -0.76 4.16 -15.31
N LEU A 125 0.17 3.48 -14.65
CA LEU A 125 0.32 3.53 -13.19
C LEU A 125 0.72 4.94 -12.71
N GLU A 126 1.64 5.62 -13.42
CA GLU A 126 2.05 7.01 -13.13
C GLU A 126 0.85 7.95 -13.12
N ARG A 127 0.00 7.87 -14.16
CA ARG A 127 -1.23 8.67 -14.25
C ARG A 127 -2.23 8.32 -13.16
N TYR A 128 -2.38 7.04 -12.83
CA TYR A 128 -3.28 6.59 -11.77
C TYR A 128 -2.83 7.12 -10.41
N THR A 129 -1.55 7.02 -10.08
CA THR A 129 -0.95 7.56 -8.86
C THR A 129 -1.14 9.08 -8.78
N ALA A 130 -0.90 9.80 -9.89
CA ALA A 130 -1.15 11.23 -9.94
C ALA A 130 -2.62 11.58 -9.68
N ALA A 131 -3.57 10.80 -10.20
CA ALA A 131 -4.99 10.99 -9.93
C ALA A 131 -5.34 10.77 -8.45
N LEU A 132 -4.74 9.76 -7.80
CA LEU A 132 -4.90 9.53 -6.35
C LEU A 132 -4.34 10.68 -5.52
N VAL A 133 -3.21 11.27 -5.92
CA VAL A 133 -2.66 12.48 -5.27
C VAL A 133 -3.66 13.64 -5.36
N GLN A 134 -4.26 13.87 -6.54
CA GLN A 134 -5.25 14.94 -6.71
C GLN A 134 -6.50 14.68 -5.88
N LEU A 135 -6.99 13.43 -5.87
CA LEU A 135 -8.12 13.02 -5.03
C LEU A 135 -7.82 13.29 -3.55
N ARG A 136 -6.70 12.79 -3.04
CA ARG A 136 -6.33 12.99 -1.63
C ARG A 136 -6.24 14.47 -1.24
N ARG A 137 -5.73 15.33 -2.13
CA ARG A 137 -5.66 16.78 -1.90
C ARG A 137 -7.03 17.46 -1.93
N ALA A 138 -7.94 16.98 -2.77
CA ALA A 138 -9.28 17.52 -2.89
C ALA A 138 -10.22 17.11 -1.74
N PHE A 139 -9.90 16.02 -1.02
CA PHE A 139 -10.71 15.47 0.06
C PHE A 139 -9.96 15.51 1.41
N PRO A 140 -10.04 16.63 2.15
CA PRO A 140 -9.34 16.81 3.43
C PRO A 140 -9.47 15.67 4.44
N PRO A 141 -10.63 14.97 4.59
CA PRO A 141 -10.76 13.86 5.51
C PRO A 141 -9.74 12.72 5.31
N LEU A 142 -9.23 12.53 4.09
CA LEU A 142 -8.20 11.52 3.80
C LEU A 142 -6.82 11.94 4.33
N SER A 143 -6.55 13.23 4.42
CA SER A 143 -5.28 13.79 4.91
C SER A 143 -5.31 14.24 6.37
N ASP A 144 -6.50 14.29 6.98
CA ASP A 144 -6.67 14.68 8.38
C ASP A 144 -5.93 13.69 9.29
N THR A 145 -5.21 14.21 10.27
CA THR A 145 -4.44 13.42 11.22
C THR A 145 -5.22 13.08 12.48
N ASN A 146 -6.40 13.65 12.70
CA ASN A 146 -7.22 13.32 13.87
C ASN A 146 -7.78 11.89 13.78
N PHE A 147 -7.91 11.18 14.89
CA PHE A 147 -8.62 9.91 14.92
C PHE A 147 -10.10 10.09 14.57
N LEU A 148 -10.63 9.13 13.83
CA LEU A 148 -12.06 8.99 13.61
C LEU A 148 -12.74 8.59 14.91
N THR A 149 -13.87 9.20 15.19
CA THR A 149 -14.62 9.04 16.43
C THR A 149 -15.87 8.18 16.28
N GLY A 150 -16.35 8.01 15.04
CA GLY A 150 -17.64 7.37 14.74
C GLY A 150 -18.83 8.20 15.22
N LYS A 151 -18.62 9.50 15.45
CA LYS A 151 -19.62 10.40 16.02
C LYS A 151 -19.81 11.59 15.10
N ALA A 152 -21.03 12.13 15.09
CA ALA A 152 -21.30 13.38 14.41
C ALA A 152 -20.61 14.53 15.16
N ALA A 153 -20.06 15.47 14.40
CA ALA A 153 -19.59 16.73 14.97
C ALA A 153 -20.78 17.53 15.54
N ASP A 154 -20.52 18.43 16.48
CA ASP A 154 -21.57 19.26 17.11
C ASP A 154 -22.40 19.99 16.05
N GLY A 155 -23.71 19.74 16.05
CA GLY A 155 -24.66 20.33 15.10
C GLY A 155 -24.77 19.63 13.75
N MET A 156 -24.07 18.51 13.55
CA MET A 156 -24.19 17.65 12.38
C MET A 156 -24.96 16.37 12.73
N GLU A 157 -25.62 15.77 11.75
CA GLU A 157 -26.29 14.47 11.91
C GLU A 157 -25.42 13.29 11.45
N ILE A 158 -24.44 13.57 10.59
CA ILE A 158 -23.62 12.54 9.94
C ILE A 158 -22.32 12.33 10.73
N PRO A 159 -21.96 11.08 11.08
CA PRO A 159 -20.70 10.78 11.74
C PRO A 159 -19.49 11.05 10.84
N ASP A 160 -18.31 11.21 11.46
CA ASP A 160 -17.05 11.38 10.74
C ASP A 160 -16.56 10.12 10.01
N VAL A 161 -17.13 8.97 10.33
CA VAL A 161 -16.99 7.71 9.59
C VAL A 161 -18.17 6.76 9.89
N GLU A 162 -18.55 5.97 8.91
CA GLU A 162 -19.38 4.78 9.10
C GLU A 162 -18.76 3.55 8.44
N TRP A 163 -18.79 2.42 9.15
CA TRP A 163 -18.25 1.14 8.69
C TRP A 163 -19.41 0.19 8.41
N LEU A 164 -19.58 -0.15 7.13
CA LEU A 164 -20.71 -0.91 6.63
C LEU A 164 -20.27 -2.27 6.10
N THR A 165 -21.20 -3.22 6.11
CA THR A 165 -21.13 -4.45 5.31
C THR A 165 -21.17 -4.11 3.83
N GLU A 166 -20.86 -5.10 2.99
CA GLU A 166 -21.01 -5.04 1.54
C GLU A 166 -22.46 -4.79 1.08
N THR A 167 -23.44 -4.98 1.96
CA THR A 167 -24.86 -4.71 1.72
C THR A 167 -25.31 -3.33 2.23
N GLY A 168 -24.40 -2.53 2.80
CA GLY A 168 -24.68 -1.18 3.28
C GLY A 168 -25.27 -1.10 4.70
N VAL A 169 -25.13 -2.16 5.50
CA VAL A 169 -25.61 -2.21 6.89
C VAL A 169 -24.45 -1.94 7.85
N PRO A 170 -24.62 -1.18 8.95
CA PRO A 170 -23.54 -0.95 9.91
C PRO A 170 -22.98 -2.27 10.48
N LEU A 171 -21.64 -2.36 10.54
CA LEU A 171 -20.96 -3.54 11.08
C LEU A 171 -21.22 -3.67 12.59
N GLY A 172 -21.81 -4.80 12.98
CA GLY A 172 -21.99 -5.18 14.38
C GLY A 172 -20.76 -5.88 14.97
N GLU A 173 -20.76 -6.12 16.28
CA GLU A 173 -19.63 -6.75 16.98
C GLU A 173 -19.27 -8.13 16.40
N SER A 174 -20.26 -8.95 16.03
CA SER A 174 -20.00 -10.23 15.38
C SER A 174 -19.38 -10.09 14.01
N ASP A 175 -19.76 -9.07 13.23
CA ASP A 175 -19.18 -8.84 11.91
C ASP A 175 -17.72 -8.41 11.99
N TRP A 176 -17.39 -7.57 12.99
CA TRP A 176 -16.01 -7.14 13.25
C TRP A 176 -15.08 -8.30 13.64
N ASN A 177 -15.64 -9.33 14.27
CA ASN A 177 -14.88 -10.49 14.78
C ASN A 177 -15.01 -11.74 13.88
N ASP A 178 -15.60 -11.63 12.69
CA ASP A 178 -15.71 -12.73 11.74
C ASP A 178 -14.41 -12.89 10.92
N PRO A 179 -13.60 -13.94 11.15
CA PRO A 179 -12.35 -14.14 10.42
C PRO A 179 -12.55 -14.46 8.94
N GLY A 180 -13.76 -14.87 8.52
CA GLY A 180 -14.10 -15.13 7.12
C GLY A 180 -14.51 -13.87 6.35
N ARG A 181 -14.68 -12.73 7.03
CA ARG A 181 -15.05 -11.47 6.40
C ARG A 181 -13.82 -10.75 5.88
N HIS A 182 -13.76 -10.57 4.56
CA HIS A 182 -12.67 -9.89 3.86
C HIS A 182 -13.14 -8.61 3.14
N ARG A 183 -14.29 -8.07 3.54
CA ARG A 183 -14.94 -6.94 2.87
C ARG A 183 -15.61 -6.03 3.88
N LEU A 184 -15.44 -4.73 3.67
CA LEU A 184 -16.15 -3.66 4.36
C LEU A 184 -16.29 -2.48 3.42
N VAL A 185 -17.20 -1.57 3.74
CA VAL A 185 -17.34 -0.27 3.10
C VAL A 185 -17.13 0.81 4.16
N MET A 186 -16.38 1.84 3.81
CA MET A 186 -16.17 3.02 4.63
C MET A 186 -16.82 4.21 3.93
N ILE A 187 -17.66 4.95 4.66
CA ILE A 187 -18.25 6.23 4.21
C ILE A 187 -17.83 7.32 5.17
#